data_AF-A0A4Y2MQS2-F1
#
_entry.id   AF-A0A4Y2MQS2-F1
#
_cell.length_a   1.000
_cell.length_b   1.000
_cell.length_c   1.000
_cell.angle_alpha   90.00
_cell.angle_beta   90.00
_cell.angle_gamma   90.00
#
_symmetry.space_group_name_H-M   'P 1'
#
loop_
_entity.id
_entity.type
_entity.pdbx_description
1 polymer ?
#
loop_
_entity_poly.entity_id
_entity_poly.type
_entity_poly.pdbx_seq_one_letter_code
_entity_poly.pdbx_strand_id
1 'polypeptide(L)'
;MSGSTNTLSFNFDSEKPGNCSQRRNNLQAANQYGFTVNKLSEEAIVDFIDEIEMARSTKQHTLVISLDLKGRQVALNTPQGPATLPQHRGCPQGSCTGPAFRKLVANDVLTQPWPEGVHLQAFADDFIFLIKAPTKAQQKVKALANEALNQFKS
;
A
#
# COMPACT_ATOMS: atom_id res chain seq x y z
N MET A 1 -23.88 17.63 1.88
CA MET A 1 -22.83 16.92 1.11
C MET A 1 -21.96 16.17 2.10
N SER A 2 -22.26 14.89 2.34
CA SER A 2 -21.51 14.05 3.28
C SER A 2 -20.32 13.44 2.53
N GLY A 3 -19.11 13.89 2.83
CA GLY A 3 -17.89 13.28 2.28
C GLY A 3 -17.58 12.02 3.07
N SER A 4 -17.73 10.85 2.45
CA SER A 4 -17.31 9.59 3.03
C SER A 4 -15.79 9.58 3.17
N THR A 5 -15.29 9.68 4.40
CA THR A 5 -13.87 9.47 4.72
C THR A 5 -13.66 7.97 4.88
N ASN A 6 -13.01 7.36 3.88
CA ASN A 6 -12.67 5.95 3.91
C ASN A 6 -11.57 5.70 4.96
N THR A 7 -11.80 4.73 5.86
CA THR A 7 -10.95 4.46 7.02
C THR A 7 -10.39 3.05 6.92
N LEU A 8 -9.11 2.90 6.59
CA LEU A 8 -8.39 1.65 6.87
C LEU A 8 -8.27 1.49 8.40
N SER A 9 -8.83 0.42 8.94
CA SER A 9 -8.84 0.14 10.39
C SER A 9 -7.82 -0.96 10.72
N PHE A 10 -6.97 -0.70 11.72
CA PHE A 10 -5.98 -1.66 12.22
C PHE A 10 -6.29 -2.01 13.68
N ASN A 11 -6.39 -3.29 14.01
CA ASN A 11 -6.49 -3.74 15.41
C ASN A 11 -5.07 -3.95 15.97
N PHE A 12 -4.76 -3.33 17.10
CA PHE A 12 -3.48 -3.47 17.77
C PHE A 12 -3.67 -4.25 19.08
N ASP A 13 -3.27 -5.53 19.10
CA ASP A 13 -3.22 -6.30 20.34
C ASP A 13 -2.02 -5.84 21.17
N SER A 14 -2.30 -5.22 22.31
CA SER A 14 -1.28 -4.74 23.23
C SER A 14 -0.74 -5.89 24.08
N GLU A 15 0.41 -6.46 23.71
CA GLU A 15 1.24 -7.22 24.64
C GLU A 15 2.45 -6.41 25.12
N LYS A 16 2.87 -6.69 26.36
CA LYS A 16 3.73 -5.91 27.28
C LYS A 16 5.05 -5.35 26.70
N PRO A 17 5.59 -4.26 27.29
CA PRO A 17 6.83 -3.65 26.85
C PRO A 17 8.03 -4.48 27.34
N GLY A 18 8.68 -5.18 26.41
CA GLY A 18 9.88 -5.95 26.71
C GLY A 18 10.65 -6.33 25.45
N ASN A 19 11.74 -5.60 25.20
CA ASN A 19 12.80 -5.85 24.23
C ASN A 19 12.43 -5.72 22.74
N CYS A 20 13.14 -4.81 22.05
CA CYS A 20 13.01 -4.50 20.62
C CYS A 20 13.57 -5.65 19.76
N SER A 21 12.91 -6.80 19.81
CA SER A 21 13.06 -7.86 18.82
C SER A 21 11.86 -7.76 17.89
N GLN A 22 12.11 -7.25 16.69
CA GLN A 22 11.11 -7.14 15.64
C GLN A 22 10.62 -8.55 15.32
N ARG A 23 9.42 -8.92 15.82
CA ARG A 23 8.79 -10.21 15.50
C ARG A 23 8.74 -10.33 13.98
N ARG A 24 9.43 -11.34 13.44
CA ARG A 24 9.37 -11.72 12.03
C ARG A 24 8.00 -12.33 11.78
N ASN A 25 7.04 -11.50 11.41
CA ASN A 25 5.89 -12.00 10.66
C ASN A 25 6.40 -12.17 9.21
N ASN A 26 6.65 -13.40 8.80
CA ASN A 26 7.10 -13.83 7.47
C ASN A 26 6.06 -13.57 6.35
N LEU A 27 5.18 -12.58 6.50
CA LEU A 27 4.09 -12.26 5.57
C LEU A 27 4.36 -10.97 4.80
N GLN A 28 5.63 -10.66 4.55
CA GLN A 28 5.98 -9.46 3.79
C GLN A 28 5.69 -9.67 2.30
N ALA A 29 4.91 -8.77 1.72
CA ALA A 29 4.59 -8.76 0.31
C ALA A 29 5.86 -8.59 -0.54
N ALA A 30 6.00 -9.40 -1.58
CA ALA A 30 7.18 -9.43 -2.45
C ALA A 30 7.42 -8.10 -3.19
N ASN A 31 6.38 -7.30 -3.34
CA ASN A 31 6.33 -5.98 -3.97
C ASN A 31 6.39 -4.82 -2.94
N GLN A 32 6.79 -5.09 -1.70
CA GLN A 32 7.08 -4.05 -0.71
C GLN A 32 8.59 -3.77 -0.62
N TYR A 33 8.99 -2.54 -0.92
CA TYR A 33 10.41 -2.14 -0.96
C TYR A 33 10.80 -1.18 0.18
N GLY A 34 9.83 -0.51 0.80
CA GLY A 34 10.09 0.42 1.90
C GLY A 34 10.51 -0.27 3.21
N PHE A 35 11.59 0.23 3.80
CA PHE A 35 12.07 -0.14 5.15
C PHE A 35 12.35 -1.64 5.33
N THR A 36 12.71 -2.36 4.27
CA THR A 36 13.03 -3.79 4.33
C THR A 36 14.53 -4.02 4.52
N VAL A 37 14.93 -5.11 5.17
CA VAL A 37 16.35 -5.37 5.49
C VAL A 37 17.16 -5.75 4.24
N ASN A 38 16.49 -6.21 3.18
CA ASN A 38 17.13 -6.80 2.00
C ASN A 38 16.63 -6.21 0.68
N LYS A 39 16.02 -5.01 0.68
CA LYS A 39 15.67 -4.34 -0.57
C LYS A 39 16.10 -2.89 -0.57
N LEU A 40 16.63 -2.47 -1.71
CA LEU A 40 17.06 -1.11 -1.95
C LEU A 40 15.96 -0.31 -2.67
N SER A 41 16.05 1.01 -2.54
CA SER A 41 15.19 1.92 -3.29
C SER A 41 15.41 1.80 -4.80
N GLU A 42 16.63 1.47 -5.25
CA GLU A 42 16.90 1.30 -6.68
C GLU A 42 16.21 0.04 -7.24
N GLU A 43 16.16 -1.05 -6.47
CA GLU A 43 15.49 -2.29 -6.89
C GLU A 43 14.00 -2.07 -7.13
N ALA A 44 13.37 -1.23 -6.31
CA ALA A 44 11.97 -0.83 -6.51
C ALA A 44 11.75 -0.23 -7.90
N ILE A 45 12.67 0.64 -8.34
CA ILE A 45 12.57 1.33 -9.62
C ILE A 45 12.85 0.35 -10.77
N VAL A 46 13.89 -0.48 -10.63
CA VAL A 46 14.27 -1.47 -11.64
C VAL A 46 13.15 -2.48 -11.88
N ASP A 47 12.61 -3.09 -10.81
CA ASP A 47 11.53 -4.07 -10.92
C ASP A 47 10.28 -3.47 -11.56
N PHE A 48 9.98 -2.21 -11.26
CA PHE A 48 8.85 -1.49 -11.86
C PHE A 48 9.06 -1.22 -13.36
N ILE A 49 10.28 -0.84 -13.75
CA ILE A 49 10.64 -0.64 -15.17
C ILE A 49 10.53 -1.96 -15.92
N ASP A 50 11.04 -3.06 -15.34
CA ASP A 50 10.98 -4.38 -15.95
C ASP A 50 9.52 -4.82 -16.18
N GLU A 51 8.64 -4.58 -15.21
CA GLU A 51 7.20 -4.85 -15.36
C GLU A 51 6.57 -4.01 -16.49
N ILE A 52 6.94 -2.74 -16.63
CA ILE A 52 6.50 -1.89 -17.75
C ILE A 52 6.99 -2.44 -19.09
N GLU A 53 8.26 -2.80 -19.20
CA GLU A 53 8.85 -3.31 -20.44
C GLU A 53 8.25 -4.67 -20.82
N MET A 54 7.95 -5.54 -19.84
CA MET A 54 7.20 -6.77 -20.07
C MET A 54 5.80 -6.48 -20.64
N ALA A 55 5.05 -5.53 -20.08
CA ALA A 55 3.74 -5.15 -20.61
C ALA A 55 3.83 -4.54 -22.02
N ARG A 56 4.88 -3.76 -22.31
CA ARG A 56 5.13 -3.21 -23.65
C ARG A 56 5.48 -4.31 -24.66
N SER A 57 6.32 -5.28 -24.28
CA SER A 57 6.72 -6.40 -25.15
C SER A 57 5.52 -7.25 -25.58
N THR A 58 4.52 -7.37 -24.71
CA THR A 58 3.27 -8.10 -24.97
C THR A 58 2.21 -7.27 -25.71
N LYS A 59 2.57 -6.08 -26.19
CA LYS A 59 1.66 -5.13 -26.87
C LYS A 59 0.41 -4.84 -26.03
N GLN A 60 0.60 -4.63 -24.73
CA GLN A 60 -0.45 -4.13 -23.84
C GLN A 60 -0.36 -2.61 -23.72
N HIS A 61 -1.51 -1.96 -23.56
CA HIS A 61 -1.54 -0.59 -23.06
C HIS A 61 -1.32 -0.60 -21.56
N THR A 62 -0.48 0.32 -21.10
CA THR A 62 -0.17 0.52 -19.69
C THR A 62 -0.69 1.86 -19.21
N LEU A 63 -1.16 1.90 -17.97
CA LEU A 63 -1.48 3.11 -17.23
C LEU A 63 -0.79 3.04 -15.88
N VAL A 64 0.01 4.06 -15.56
CA VAL A 64 0.68 4.18 -14.26
C VAL A 64 -0.09 5.17 -13.40
N ILE A 65 -0.39 4.79 -12.16
CA ILE A 65 -1.04 5.65 -11.17
C ILE A 65 -0.19 5.64 -9.90
N SER A 66 0.29 6.81 -9.48
CA SER A 66 0.98 7.01 -8.22
C SER A 66 0.01 7.59 -7.19
N LEU A 67 -0.05 6.99 -6.00
CA LEU A 67 -0.90 7.40 -4.89
C LEU A 67 -0.05 7.67 -3.66
N ASP A 68 -0.35 8.79 -3.01
CA ASP A 68 0.22 9.22 -1.72
C ASP A 68 -0.89 9.28 -0.67
N LEU A 69 -0.63 8.72 0.51
CA LEU A 69 -1.59 8.69 1.61
C LEU A 69 -1.56 10.00 2.40
N LYS A 70 -2.62 10.80 2.26
CA LYS A 70 -2.82 12.04 3.03
C LYS A 70 -3.86 11.87 4.12
N GLY A 71 -3.63 12.52 5.26
CA GLY A 71 -4.58 12.54 6.37
C GLY A 71 -4.75 11.16 7.00
N ARG A 72 -3.93 10.85 8.01
CA ARG A 72 -4.03 9.59 8.75
C ARG A 72 -4.87 9.81 9.99
N GLN A 73 -5.63 8.81 10.39
CA GLN A 73 -6.30 8.75 11.68
C GLN A 73 -6.02 7.40 12.32
N VAL A 74 -5.92 7.38 13.64
CA VAL A 74 -5.81 6.15 14.41
C VAL A 74 -7.20 5.85 14.96
N ALA A 75 -7.72 4.66 14.66
CA ALA A 75 -8.96 4.16 15.23
C ALA A 75 -8.63 3.01 16.19
N LEU A 76 -9.17 3.07 17.42
CA LEU A 76 -9.04 2.02 18.41
C LEU A 76 -10.43 1.53 18.81
N ASN A 77 -10.65 0.22 18.75
CA ASN A 77 -11.87 -0.38 19.24
C ASN A 77 -11.78 -0.50 20.77
N THR A 78 -12.62 0.23 21.51
CA THR A 78 -12.72 0.14 22.97
C THR A 78 -14.04 -0.54 23.37
N PRO A 79 -14.17 -1.09 24.59
CA PRO A 79 -15.44 -1.62 25.08
C PRO A 79 -16.60 -0.60 25.06
N GLN A 80 -16.29 0.70 25.03
CA GLN A 80 -17.23 1.81 24.99
C GLN A 80 -17.55 2.27 23.55
N GLY A 81 -16.91 1.66 22.55
CA GLY A 81 -17.05 1.98 21.12
C GLY A 81 -15.73 2.39 20.46
N PRO A 82 -15.75 2.64 19.14
CA PRO A 82 -14.57 3.09 18.40
C PRO A 82 -14.14 4.50 18.84
N ALA A 83 -12.86 4.66 19.18
CA ALA A 83 -12.24 5.96 19.43
C ALA A 83 -11.32 6.31 18.25
N THR A 84 -11.60 7.43 17.59
CA THR A 84 -10.79 7.94 16.45
C THR A 84 -10.04 9.19 16.83
N LEU A 85 -8.73 9.20 16.56
CA LEU A 85 -7.86 10.36 16.75
C LEU A 85 -7.21 10.75 15.41
N PRO A 86 -7.43 11.98 14.92
CA PRO A 86 -6.75 12.44 13.72
C PRO A 86 -5.24 12.58 13.98
N GLN A 87 -4.44 11.98 13.12
CA GLN A 87 -2.99 12.02 13.18
C GLN A 87 -2.47 13.15 12.27
N HIS A 88 -2.45 14.37 12.81
CA HIS A 88 -1.93 15.56 12.12
C HIS A 88 -0.40 15.62 12.08
N ARG A 89 0.30 14.82 12.89
CA ARG A 89 1.77 14.77 12.95
C ARG A 89 2.27 13.38 12.54
N GLY A 90 3.40 13.32 11.84
CA GLY A 90 4.08 12.06 11.54
C GLY A 90 4.68 11.43 12.81
N CYS A 91 5.25 10.23 12.66
CA CYS A 91 6.04 9.62 13.72
C CYS A 91 7.23 10.54 14.08
N PRO A 92 7.61 10.67 15.37
CA PRO A 92 8.82 11.39 15.76
C PRO A 92 10.04 10.89 14.97
N GLN A 93 10.85 11.83 14.45
CA GLN A 93 12.09 11.47 13.75
C GLN A 93 13.01 10.71 14.71
N GLY A 94 13.54 9.57 14.26
CA GLY A 94 14.33 8.66 15.09
C GLY A 94 13.53 7.59 15.84
N SER A 95 12.20 7.56 15.71
CA SER A 95 11.41 6.43 16.21
C SER A 95 11.70 5.15 15.42
N CYS A 96 12.06 4.07 16.13
CA CYS A 96 12.24 2.74 15.56
C CYS A 96 10.91 2.11 15.09
N THR A 97 9.77 2.54 15.65
CA THR A 97 8.45 1.97 15.33
C THR A 97 7.77 2.62 14.13
N GLY A 98 8.16 3.85 13.77
CA GLY A 98 7.56 4.57 12.63
C GLY A 98 7.71 3.82 11.29
N PRO A 99 8.93 3.40 10.91
CA PRO A 99 9.16 2.58 9.72
C PRO A 99 8.39 1.25 9.74
N ALA A 100 8.32 0.58 10.89
CA ALA A 100 7.61 -0.69 11.05
C ALA A 100 6.09 -0.50 10.85
N PHE A 101 5.51 0.57 11.39
CA PHE A 101 4.09 0.88 11.21
C PHE A 101 3.74 1.18 9.75
N ARG A 102 4.53 2.03 9.07
CA ARG A 102 4.35 2.30 7.63
C ARG A 102 4.43 1.03 6.80
N LYS A 103 5.34 0.13 7.18
CA LYS A 103 5.47 -1.18 6.53
C LYS A 103 4.21 -2.04 6.71
N LEU A 104 3.66 -2.13 7.92
CA LEU A 104 2.46 -2.93 8.17
C LEU A 104 1.27 -2.42 7.35
N VAL A 105 1.03 -1.11 7.36
CA VAL A 105 -0.04 -0.48 6.58
C VAL A 105 0.06 -0.82 5.10
N ALA A 106 1.25 -0.70 4.52
CA ALA A 106 1.45 -1.02 3.10
C ALA A 106 1.35 -2.51 2.80
N ASN A 107 1.78 -3.38 3.72
CA ASN A 107 1.71 -4.82 3.53
C ASN A 107 0.28 -5.33 3.39
N ASP A 108 -0.64 -4.80 4.21
CA ASP A 108 -2.04 -5.19 4.16
C ASP A 108 -2.69 -4.82 2.81
N VAL A 109 -2.35 -3.65 2.26
CA VAL A 109 -2.83 -3.24 0.92
C VAL A 109 -2.20 -4.11 -0.19
N LEU A 110 -0.91 -4.40 -0.08
CA LEU A 110 -0.19 -5.18 -1.10
C LEU A 110 -0.60 -6.67 -1.15
N THR A 111 -1.09 -7.21 -0.04
CA THR A 111 -1.51 -8.63 0.05
C THR A 111 -2.97 -8.86 -0.35
N GLN A 112 -3.74 -7.80 -0.62
CA GLN A 112 -5.09 -7.93 -1.15
C GLN A 112 -5.09 -8.52 -2.57
N PRO A 113 -6.12 -9.30 -2.94
CA PRO A 113 -6.27 -9.77 -4.31
C PRO A 113 -6.62 -8.59 -5.23
N TRP A 114 -5.76 -8.29 -6.19
CA TRP A 114 -6.00 -7.26 -7.20
C TRP A 114 -6.55 -7.86 -8.50
N PRO A 115 -7.37 -7.12 -9.27
CA PRO A 115 -7.87 -7.59 -10.56
C PRO A 115 -6.75 -7.98 -11.53
N GLU A 116 -7.03 -8.91 -12.44
CA GLU A 116 -6.05 -9.32 -13.45
C GLU A 116 -5.62 -8.12 -14.31
N GLY A 117 -4.30 -7.99 -14.50
CA GLY A 117 -3.72 -6.85 -15.20
C GLY A 117 -3.50 -5.64 -14.30
N VAL A 118 -3.63 -5.77 -12.98
CA VAL A 118 -3.19 -4.76 -12.01
C VAL A 118 -1.96 -5.29 -11.28
N HIS A 119 -0.84 -4.59 -11.46
CA HIS A 119 0.35 -4.75 -10.65
C HIS A 119 0.41 -3.59 -9.66
N LEU A 120 0.60 -3.88 -8.37
CA LEU A 120 0.76 -2.88 -7.32
C LEU A 120 2.14 -3.05 -6.70
N GLN A 121 2.79 -1.94 -6.39
CA GLN A 121 4.04 -1.89 -5.66
C GLN A 121 4.01 -0.76 -4.64
N ALA A 122 4.69 -0.91 -3.50
CA ALA A 122 4.81 0.18 -2.53
C ALA A 122 6.24 0.43 -2.06
N PHE A 123 6.55 1.71 -1.88
CA PHE A 123 7.73 2.18 -1.17
C PHE A 123 7.27 3.00 0.03
N ALA A 124 7.43 2.46 1.24
CA ALA A 124 6.87 3.03 2.46
C ALA A 124 5.33 3.21 2.33
N ASP A 125 4.85 4.44 2.35
CA ASP A 125 3.45 4.83 2.17
C ASP A 125 3.12 5.31 0.74
N ASP A 126 4.09 5.32 -0.18
CA ASP A 126 3.89 5.61 -1.59
C ASP A 126 3.50 4.34 -2.35
N PHE A 127 2.35 4.35 -3.00
CA PHE A 127 1.85 3.22 -3.79
C PHE A 127 1.88 3.56 -5.28
N ILE A 128 2.29 2.59 -6.09
CA ILE A 128 2.30 2.71 -7.55
C ILE A 128 1.54 1.54 -8.15
N PHE A 129 0.50 1.86 -8.89
CA PHE A 129 -0.25 0.92 -9.72
C PHE A 129 0.26 0.97 -11.14
N LEU A 130 0.45 -0.21 -11.73
CA LEU A 130 0.59 -0.42 -13.15
C LEU A 130 -0.59 -1.25 -13.63
N ILE A 131 -1.44 -0.65 -14.45
CA ILE A 131 -2.61 -1.30 -15.04
C ILE A 131 -2.29 -1.62 -16.48
N LYS A 132 -2.35 -2.90 -16.84
CA LYS A 132 -2.06 -3.43 -18.17
C LYS A 132 -3.28 -4.10 -18.77
N ALA A 133 -3.60 -3.74 -20.01
CA ALA A 133 -4.65 -4.42 -20.79
C ALA A 133 -4.29 -4.48 -22.28
N PRO A 134 -4.89 -5.40 -23.06
CA PRO A 134 -4.60 -5.52 -24.49
C PRO A 134 -4.85 -4.22 -25.27
N THR A 135 -4.03 -3.95 -26.29
CA THR A 135 -4.04 -2.70 -27.09
C THR A 135 -5.41 -2.31 -27.66
N LYS A 136 -6.25 -3.28 -28.01
CA LYS A 136 -7.59 -2.99 -28.58
C LYS A 136 -8.63 -2.55 -27.54
N ALA A 137 -8.26 -2.50 -26.26
CA ALA A 137 -9.18 -2.37 -25.14
C ALA A 137 -8.83 -1.19 -24.22
N GLN A 138 -8.62 0.00 -24.77
CA GLN A 138 -8.36 1.21 -23.96
C GLN A 138 -9.46 1.47 -22.92
N GLN A 139 -10.72 1.16 -23.25
CA GLN A 139 -11.83 1.24 -22.30
C GLN A 139 -11.67 0.24 -21.13
N LYS A 140 -11.06 -0.92 -21.38
CA LYS A 140 -10.76 -1.92 -20.34
C LYS A 140 -9.70 -1.42 -19.37
N VAL A 141 -8.66 -0.73 -19.84
CA VAL A 141 -7.66 -0.09 -18.97
C VAL A 141 -8.34 0.89 -18.01
N LYS A 142 -9.26 1.73 -18.51
CA LYS A 142 -10.01 2.69 -17.67
C LYS A 142 -10.93 1.98 -16.68
N ALA A 143 -11.62 0.92 -17.10
CA ALA A 143 -12.49 0.15 -16.22
C ALA A 143 -11.70 -0.49 -15.06
N LEU A 144 -10.59 -1.16 -15.38
CA LEU A 144 -9.68 -1.75 -14.39
C LEU A 144 -9.09 -0.70 -13.46
N ALA A 145 -8.74 0.48 -13.98
CA ALA A 145 -8.27 1.58 -13.14
C ALA A 145 -9.30 2.00 -12.11
N ASN A 146 -10.56 2.18 -12.52
CA ASN A 146 -11.62 2.56 -11.61
C ASN A 146 -11.92 1.46 -10.60
N GLU A 147 -11.91 0.19 -11.01
CA GLU A 147 -12.08 -0.96 -10.14
C GLU A 147 -10.99 -1.02 -9.07
N ALA A 148 -9.72 -0.96 -9.46
CA ALA A 148 -8.59 -0.94 -8.53
C ALA A 148 -8.65 0.27 -7.58
N LEU A 149 -8.97 1.47 -8.09
CA LEU A 149 -9.08 2.66 -7.25
C LEU A 149 -10.26 2.59 -6.27
N ASN A 150 -11.36 1.94 -6.65
CA ASN A 150 -12.49 1.75 -5.75
C ASN A 150 -12.19 0.70 -4.68
N GLN A 151 -11.47 -0.37 -5.04
CA GLN A 151 -11.01 -1.37 -4.08
C GLN A 151 -9.99 -0.79 -3.09
N PHE A 152 -9.03 0.01 -3.56
CA PHE A 152 -8.06 0.69 -2.69
C PHE A 152 -8.72 1.64 -1.67
N LYS A 153 -9.91 2.16 -2.04
CA LYS A 153 -10.71 3.04 -1.20
C LYS A 153 -11.63 2.29 -0.23
N SER A 154 -11.85 1.00 -0.42
CA SER A 154 -12.77 0.18 0.38
C SER A 154 -12.19 -0.19 1.74
#